data_AF-A0A257WBR6-F1
#
_entry.id   AF-A0A257WBR6-F1
#
_cell.length_a   1.000
_cell.length_b   1.000
_cell.length_c   1.000
_cell.angle_alpha   90.00
_cell.angle_beta   90.00
_cell.angle_gamma   90.00
#
_symmetry.space_group_name_H-M   'P 1'
#
loop_
_entity.id
_entity.type
_entity.pdbx_description
1 polymer ?
#
loop_
_entity_poly.entity_id
_entity_poly.type
_entity_poly.pdbx_seq_one_letter_code
_entity_poly.pdbx_strand_id
1 'polypeptide(L)'
;MADHWQSSRFGNDKARITQSAPRFLVAYAGQGGRQIQELSIADLSTDPRTPESRRHGGGYYRTSLDDARRAMAQAKTMGADFRISALYWMQGEGNGGPTGSLVPTRWDAELPRPAGLAWYRDQLIAYRKQWSADLCAITGKHGELPMFTYQTLGPAGEAQLMAADADQNIWLVGPHYAVPSAINSRTKPDRHGDPIHLSADGERWWGEQVGKVMHRVLDRSEDWQPLRPRSAKLATDRASILLDFTVPHPPLVLDTTFLARQEIATKDGFTSLSGFRVRDTTGALLTLTAVEIAAPAQVRLRFARPLPAGQTCSVSYGHPFAQALGPIASLRSGPEHTAELLLKSSFTAQLKPLLAEGAFFVTSLSGQTTRVAIRGTSEENGVTVLRYDPRELRNNVPFAAGQEIVAQRSFTYGNLRDSDPAPSTHTFADPAYGTRAGQPYPLWNWCVLFSDLSTD
;
A
#
# COMPACT_ATOMS: atom_id res chain seq x y z
N MET A 1 -23.03 1.07 -33.00
CA MET A 1 -21.82 1.15 -33.84
C MET A 1 -20.64 0.78 -32.93
N ALA A 2 -20.54 -0.48 -32.52
CA ALA A 2 -20.08 -1.66 -33.26
C ALA A 2 -18.53 -1.75 -33.26
N ASP A 3 -18.00 -2.73 -32.54
CA ASP A 3 -17.00 -3.74 -32.93
C ASP A 3 -15.79 -3.43 -33.85
N HIS A 4 -15.32 -2.18 -34.01
CA HIS A 4 -14.27 -1.89 -35.01
C HIS A 4 -12.85 -1.62 -34.48
N TRP A 5 -12.60 -1.56 -33.17
CA TRP A 5 -11.27 -1.15 -32.66
C TRP A 5 -10.50 -2.22 -31.87
N GLN A 6 -11.02 -3.45 -31.79
CA GLN A 6 -10.30 -4.61 -31.25
C GLN A 6 -9.65 -5.51 -32.32
N SER A 7 -9.71 -5.18 -33.62
CA SER A 7 -9.25 -6.10 -34.68
C SER A 7 -7.92 -5.76 -35.37
N SER A 8 -7.20 -4.67 -35.04
CA SER A 8 -5.99 -4.30 -35.80
C SER A 8 -4.65 -4.81 -35.25
N ARG A 9 -4.63 -5.54 -34.12
CA ARG A 9 -3.39 -6.25 -33.68
C ARG A 9 -3.56 -7.68 -33.19
N PHE A 10 -4.75 -8.11 -32.78
CA PHE A 10 -4.97 -9.49 -32.32
C PHE A 10 -6.38 -9.94 -32.74
N GLY A 11 -6.47 -10.49 -33.96
CA GLY A 11 -7.69 -11.13 -34.43
C GLY A 11 -8.10 -12.32 -33.54
N ASN A 12 -9.38 -12.68 -33.62
CA ASN A 12 -10.04 -13.81 -32.95
C ASN A 12 -9.39 -15.17 -33.24
N ASP A 13 -8.19 -15.41 -32.70
CA ASP A 13 -7.45 -16.66 -32.85
C ASP A 13 -7.16 -17.24 -31.46
N LYS A 14 -8.23 -17.60 -30.74
CA LYS A 14 -8.12 -18.43 -29.51
C LYS A 14 -7.58 -19.85 -29.78
N ALA A 15 -7.30 -20.18 -31.04
CA ALA A 15 -6.71 -21.43 -31.49
C ALA A 15 -5.40 -21.20 -32.26
N ARG A 16 -4.54 -20.28 -31.82
CA ARG A 16 -3.13 -20.18 -32.25
C ARG A 16 -2.33 -19.34 -31.25
N ILE A 17 -2.19 -19.83 -30.02
CA ILE A 17 -0.97 -19.54 -29.25
C ILE A 17 0.13 -20.28 -30.03
N THR A 18 0.67 -19.61 -31.05
CA THR A 18 1.80 -20.12 -31.81
C THR A 18 2.94 -20.40 -30.84
N GLN A 19 3.74 -21.42 -31.12
CA GLN A 19 4.95 -21.79 -30.38
C GLN A 19 6.02 -20.66 -30.31
N SER A 20 5.69 -19.43 -30.69
CA SER A 20 6.55 -18.25 -30.81
C SER A 20 6.25 -17.13 -29.81
N ALA A 21 5.29 -17.29 -28.89
CA ALA A 21 5.13 -16.32 -27.80
C ALA A 21 6.31 -16.43 -26.81
N PRO A 22 6.89 -15.32 -26.33
CA PRO A 22 7.92 -15.36 -25.31
C PRO A 22 7.44 -16.17 -24.11
N ARG A 23 8.20 -17.20 -23.73
CA ARG A 23 7.94 -17.96 -22.52
C ARG A 23 8.46 -17.13 -21.35
N PHE A 24 7.55 -16.54 -20.58
CA PHE A 24 7.94 -15.88 -19.34
C PHE A 24 8.36 -16.92 -18.32
N LEU A 25 9.57 -16.76 -17.77
CA LEU A 25 10.02 -17.46 -16.58
C LEU A 25 9.93 -16.46 -15.43
N VAL A 26 9.21 -16.84 -14.36
CA VAL A 26 9.20 -16.10 -13.11
C VAL A 26 9.93 -16.92 -12.08
N ALA A 27 11.02 -16.37 -11.54
CA ALA A 27 11.78 -16.99 -10.45
C ALA A 27 11.31 -16.40 -9.12
N TYR A 28 10.88 -17.26 -8.19
CA TYR A 28 10.37 -16.86 -6.89
C TYR A 28 11.40 -17.20 -5.82
N ALA A 29 12.05 -16.19 -5.25
CA ALA A 29 13.01 -16.37 -4.16
C ALA A 29 12.54 -15.75 -2.83
N GLY A 30 11.36 -15.11 -2.81
CA GLY A 30 10.84 -14.34 -1.67
C GLY A 30 10.78 -15.14 -0.37
N GLN A 31 11.19 -14.49 0.74
CA GLN A 31 11.16 -15.08 2.08
C GLN A 31 10.46 -14.14 3.07
N GLY A 32 9.48 -14.69 3.79
CA GLY A 32 8.64 -13.92 4.70
C GLY A 32 9.36 -13.39 5.94
N GLY A 33 9.06 -12.14 6.31
CA GLY A 33 9.54 -11.51 7.54
C GLY A 33 11.03 -11.23 7.58
N ARG A 34 11.65 -11.01 6.41
CA ARG A 34 13.06 -10.69 6.25
C ARG A 34 13.33 -9.19 6.16
N GLN A 35 14.47 -8.77 6.71
CA GLN A 35 15.09 -7.47 6.52
C GLN A 35 15.95 -7.46 5.25
N ILE A 36 16.21 -6.28 4.68
CA ILE A 36 16.96 -6.15 3.43
C ILE A 36 18.35 -6.81 3.49
N GLN A 37 19.05 -6.74 4.63
CA GLN A 37 20.36 -7.38 4.81
C GLN A 37 20.29 -8.92 4.95
N GLU A 38 19.12 -9.47 5.27
CA GLU A 38 18.88 -10.92 5.27
C GLU A 38 18.58 -11.45 3.85
N LEU A 39 18.18 -10.57 2.92
CA LEU A 39 17.92 -10.89 1.51
C LEU A 39 19.09 -10.52 0.59
N SER A 40 20.07 -9.79 1.14
CA SER A 40 21.28 -9.39 0.44
C SER A 40 22.30 -10.53 0.36
N ILE A 41 23.38 -10.30 -0.39
CA ILE A 41 24.53 -11.21 -0.40
C ILE A 41 25.14 -11.42 0.99
N ALA A 42 24.94 -10.48 1.92
CA ALA A 42 25.40 -10.61 3.30
C ALA A 42 24.68 -11.72 4.07
N ASP A 43 23.42 -12.02 3.69
CA ASP A 43 22.59 -13.07 4.26
C ASP A 43 22.69 -13.20 5.79
N LEU A 44 22.33 -12.11 6.47
CA LEU A 44 22.34 -12.06 7.93
C LEU A 44 21.30 -12.98 8.60
N SER A 45 20.50 -13.71 7.80
CA SER A 45 19.52 -14.65 8.34
C SER A 45 20.17 -15.86 9.03
N THR A 46 21.46 -16.10 8.78
CA THR A 46 22.27 -17.14 9.42
C THR A 46 22.99 -16.68 10.69
N ASP A 47 23.02 -15.37 10.98
CA ASP A 47 23.78 -14.81 12.10
C ASP A 47 23.32 -15.42 13.44
N PRO A 48 24.24 -15.80 14.35
CA PRO A 48 23.91 -16.34 15.67
C PRO A 48 23.08 -15.43 16.57
N ARG A 49 22.96 -14.14 16.26
CA ARG A 49 22.08 -13.18 16.96
C ARG A 49 20.66 -13.16 16.39
N THR A 50 20.44 -13.66 15.17
CA THR A 50 19.09 -13.79 14.59
C THR A 50 18.28 -14.76 15.45
N PRO A 51 17.06 -14.40 15.90
CA PRO A 51 16.20 -15.28 16.70
C PRO A 51 16.00 -16.62 16.01
N GLU A 52 15.98 -17.72 16.74
CA GLU A 52 15.91 -19.08 16.18
C GLU A 52 14.74 -19.27 15.21
N SER A 53 13.54 -18.75 15.56
CA SER A 53 12.35 -18.78 14.70
C SER A 53 12.51 -18.04 13.37
N ARG A 54 13.56 -17.22 13.25
CA ARG A 54 13.95 -16.48 12.05
C ARG A 54 15.33 -16.91 11.55
N ARG A 55 16.09 -17.77 12.23
CA ARG A 55 17.42 -18.16 11.76
C ARG A 55 17.26 -19.26 10.71
N HIS A 56 17.74 -19.01 9.51
CA HIS A 56 17.78 -20.02 8.45
C HIS A 56 18.97 -19.77 7.54
N GLY A 57 19.30 -20.73 6.68
CA GLY A 57 20.44 -20.69 5.74
C GLY A 57 20.40 -19.62 4.64
N GLY A 58 19.62 -18.55 4.85
CA GLY A 58 19.09 -17.66 3.82
C GLY A 58 18.77 -18.38 2.54
N GLY A 59 19.04 -17.71 1.42
CA GLY A 59 18.83 -18.31 0.12
C GLY A 59 18.21 -17.40 -0.89
N TYR A 60 17.61 -16.26 -0.54
CA TYR A 60 17.00 -15.38 -1.56
C TYR A 60 18.01 -15.04 -2.67
N TYR A 61 19.13 -14.42 -2.27
CA TYR A 61 20.12 -13.93 -3.21
C TYR A 61 20.73 -15.09 -4.01
N ARG A 62 21.22 -16.11 -3.29
CA ARG A 62 21.83 -17.29 -3.89
C ARG A 62 20.88 -18.06 -4.81
N THR A 63 19.64 -18.31 -4.38
CA THR A 63 18.60 -18.99 -5.16
C THR A 63 18.30 -18.22 -6.44
N SER A 64 18.22 -16.89 -6.39
CA SER A 64 18.02 -16.08 -7.60
C SER A 64 19.15 -16.25 -8.64
N LEU A 65 20.40 -16.33 -8.18
CA LEU A 65 21.54 -16.59 -9.05
C LEU A 65 21.53 -18.03 -9.59
N ASP A 66 21.18 -19.00 -8.74
CA ASP A 66 21.07 -20.41 -9.14
C ASP A 66 19.91 -20.63 -10.13
N ASP A 67 18.79 -19.92 -9.98
CA ASP A 67 17.68 -19.91 -10.93
C ASP A 67 18.12 -19.35 -12.28
N ALA A 68 18.88 -18.24 -12.30
CA ALA A 68 19.43 -17.69 -13.54
C ALA A 68 20.37 -18.68 -14.25
N ARG A 69 21.24 -19.38 -13.50
CA ARG A 69 22.12 -20.43 -14.05
C ARG A 69 21.32 -21.61 -14.61
N ARG A 70 20.30 -22.09 -13.89
CA ARG A 70 19.40 -23.15 -14.35
C ARG A 70 18.66 -22.74 -15.60
N ALA A 71 18.15 -21.51 -15.66
CA ALA A 71 17.45 -20.98 -16.81
C ALA A 71 18.36 -20.88 -18.05
N MET A 72 19.59 -20.39 -17.89
CA MET A 72 20.60 -20.35 -18.97
C MET A 72 20.93 -21.75 -19.48
N ALA A 73 21.14 -22.72 -18.58
CA ALA A 73 21.41 -24.10 -18.97
C ALA A 73 20.21 -24.70 -19.73
N GLN A 74 18.99 -24.53 -19.22
CA GLN A 74 17.78 -25.02 -19.85
C GLN A 74 17.56 -24.39 -21.23
N ALA A 75 17.73 -23.07 -21.36
CA ALA A 75 17.61 -22.36 -22.63
C ALA A 75 18.61 -22.89 -23.67
N LYS A 76 19.87 -23.13 -23.26
CA LYS A 76 20.88 -23.76 -24.11
C LYS A 76 20.46 -25.17 -24.58
N THR A 77 19.91 -26.01 -23.69
CA THR A 77 19.43 -27.36 -24.09
C THR A 77 18.28 -27.30 -25.09
N MET A 78 17.48 -26.23 -25.04
CA MET A 78 16.35 -26.00 -25.93
C MET A 78 16.73 -25.28 -27.23
N GLY A 79 17.99 -24.85 -27.39
CA GLY A 79 18.40 -23.99 -28.50
C GLY A 79 17.69 -22.63 -28.50
N ALA A 80 17.32 -22.12 -27.32
CA ALA A 80 16.62 -20.85 -27.14
C ALA A 80 17.52 -19.81 -26.45
N ASP A 81 17.23 -18.54 -26.68
CA ASP A 81 17.85 -17.43 -25.95
C ASP A 81 17.14 -17.18 -24.62
N PHE A 82 17.91 -16.84 -23.60
CA PHE A 82 17.40 -16.41 -22.29
C PHE A 82 17.92 -15.03 -21.94
N ARG A 83 17.02 -14.19 -21.42
CA ARG A 83 17.38 -12.89 -20.83
C ARG A 83 16.52 -12.62 -19.61
N ILE A 84 17.10 -11.91 -18.65
CA ILE A 84 16.35 -11.30 -17.55
C ILE A 84 15.92 -9.90 -18.00
N SER A 85 14.62 -9.67 -18.00
CA SER A 85 14.03 -8.39 -18.42
C SER A 85 13.96 -7.37 -17.28
N ALA A 86 13.71 -7.83 -16.05
CA ALA A 86 13.50 -6.97 -14.90
C ALA A 86 13.68 -7.72 -13.58
N LEU A 87 13.98 -6.95 -12.54
CA LEU A 87 13.93 -7.36 -11.14
C LEU A 87 12.62 -6.88 -10.54
N TYR A 88 12.03 -7.66 -9.64
CA TYR A 88 10.85 -7.27 -8.89
C TYR A 88 11.11 -7.36 -7.39
N TRP A 89 10.83 -6.28 -6.67
CA TRP A 89 11.14 -6.15 -5.26
C TRP A 89 9.91 -5.74 -4.45
N MET A 90 9.48 -6.62 -3.56
CA MET A 90 8.55 -6.28 -2.49
C MET A 90 9.14 -6.63 -1.13
N GLN A 91 9.79 -5.65 -0.50
CA GLN A 91 10.21 -5.71 0.89
C GLN A 91 10.36 -4.30 1.45
N GLY A 92 10.22 -4.18 2.77
CA GLY A 92 10.52 -2.99 3.55
C GLY A 92 9.88 -3.06 4.95
N GLU A 93 8.82 -3.85 5.08
CA GLU A 93 8.10 -4.12 6.33
C GLU A 93 9.02 -4.63 7.43
N GLY A 94 9.93 -5.55 7.10
CA GLY A 94 10.84 -6.17 8.06
C GLY A 94 11.85 -5.19 8.68
N ASN A 95 12.10 -4.05 8.04
CA ASN A 95 13.01 -3.02 8.53
C ASN A 95 12.29 -1.95 9.38
N GLY A 96 10.98 -2.03 9.57
CA GLY A 96 10.26 -1.07 10.42
C GLY A 96 10.64 -1.19 11.89
N GLY A 97 10.97 -0.07 12.52
CA GLY A 97 11.21 0.05 13.95
C GLY A 97 9.98 0.49 14.75
N PRO A 98 10.05 0.45 16.09
CA PRO A 98 8.92 0.70 16.98
C PRO A 98 8.42 2.15 16.96
N THR A 99 9.27 3.12 16.62
CA THR A 99 8.86 4.54 16.52
C THR A 99 8.40 4.95 15.12
N GLY A 100 8.35 3.98 14.18
CA GLY A 100 7.99 4.24 12.78
C GLY A 100 9.18 4.71 11.94
N SER A 101 10.41 4.48 12.39
CA SER A 101 11.64 4.64 11.63
C SER A 101 12.16 3.26 11.18
N LEU A 102 13.46 3.17 10.85
CA LEU A 102 14.10 2.00 10.26
C LEU A 102 15.14 1.41 11.19
N VAL A 103 15.14 0.08 11.27
CA VAL A 103 16.10 -0.75 11.99
C VAL A 103 16.98 -1.45 10.94
N PRO A 104 18.31 -1.21 10.94
CA PRO A 104 19.20 -1.79 9.95
C PRO A 104 19.25 -3.32 9.97
N THR A 105 19.42 -3.89 11.18
CA THR A 105 19.40 -5.32 11.46
C THR A 105 18.63 -5.63 12.74
N ARG A 106 18.31 -6.90 12.99
CA ARG A 106 17.50 -7.33 14.14
C ARG A 106 18.05 -6.96 15.53
N TRP A 107 19.33 -6.60 15.62
CA TRP A 107 20.03 -6.25 16.87
C TRP A 107 20.53 -4.81 16.89
N ASP A 108 20.36 -4.06 15.80
CA ASP A 108 20.74 -2.65 15.78
C ASP A 108 19.66 -1.79 16.43
N ALA A 109 20.10 -0.64 16.95
CA ALA A 109 19.18 0.40 17.38
C ALA A 109 18.41 0.96 16.17
N GLU A 110 17.16 1.38 16.43
CA GLU A 110 16.39 2.13 15.44
C GLU A 110 17.09 3.46 15.13
N LEU A 111 17.28 3.74 13.84
CA LEU A 111 17.90 4.99 13.40
C LEU A 111 16.91 6.15 13.51
N PRO A 112 17.36 7.39 13.75
CA PRO A 112 16.51 8.57 13.57
C PRO A 112 15.91 8.60 12.17
N ARG A 113 14.65 9.02 12.01
CA ARG A 113 13.88 8.88 10.76
C ARG A 113 14.61 9.35 9.49
N PRO A 114 15.21 10.56 9.44
CA PRO A 114 15.94 10.99 8.24
C PRO A 114 17.12 10.07 7.89
N ALA A 115 17.88 9.62 8.90
CA ALA A 115 19.00 8.70 8.72
C ALA A 115 18.53 7.29 8.31
N GLY A 116 17.43 6.81 8.90
CA GLY A 116 16.82 5.52 8.55
C GLY A 116 16.31 5.48 7.11
N LEU A 117 15.69 6.56 6.65
CA LEU A 117 15.25 6.70 5.25
C LEU A 117 16.42 6.71 4.28
N ALA A 118 17.45 7.54 4.54
CA ALA A 118 18.66 7.58 3.72
C ALA A 118 19.37 6.22 3.70
N TRP A 119 19.49 5.56 4.86
CA TRP A 119 20.09 4.23 4.96
C TRP A 119 19.34 3.22 4.08
N TYR A 120 18.01 3.10 4.21
CA TYR A 120 17.25 2.11 3.43
C TYR A 120 17.30 2.42 1.93
N ARG A 121 17.23 3.70 1.54
CA ARG A 121 17.43 4.14 0.15
C ARG A 121 18.76 3.60 -0.39
N ASP A 122 19.85 3.85 0.32
CA ASP A 122 21.20 3.48 -0.12
C ASP A 122 21.37 1.96 -0.16
N GLN A 123 20.80 1.23 0.80
CA GLN A 123 20.79 -0.23 0.78
C GLN A 123 20.02 -0.78 -0.43
N LEU A 124 18.84 -0.23 -0.75
CA LEU A 124 18.05 -0.70 -1.90
C LEU A 124 18.78 -0.44 -3.23
N ILE A 125 19.40 0.73 -3.39
CA ILE A 125 20.22 1.07 -4.56
C ILE A 125 21.42 0.13 -4.69
N ALA A 126 22.19 -0.04 -3.61
CA ALA A 126 23.35 -0.92 -3.60
C ALA A 126 22.94 -2.37 -3.90
N TYR A 127 21.84 -2.83 -3.29
CA TYR A 127 21.31 -4.16 -3.51
C TYR A 127 20.91 -4.39 -4.97
N ARG A 128 20.16 -3.47 -5.59
CA ARG A 128 19.80 -3.55 -7.00
C ARG A 128 21.04 -3.64 -7.89
N LYS A 129 22.02 -2.76 -7.68
CA LYS A 129 23.25 -2.73 -8.49
C LYS A 129 24.00 -4.04 -8.42
N GLN A 130 24.21 -4.55 -7.20
CA GLN A 130 24.89 -5.83 -6.98
C GLN A 130 24.11 -6.99 -7.62
N TRP A 131 22.78 -7.05 -7.39
CA TRP A 131 21.94 -8.10 -7.93
C TRP A 131 21.90 -8.09 -9.46
N SER A 132 21.77 -6.91 -10.05
CA SER A 132 21.84 -6.69 -11.49
C SER A 132 23.18 -7.14 -12.07
N ALA A 133 24.29 -6.74 -11.46
CA ALA A 133 25.63 -7.06 -11.95
C ALA A 133 25.87 -8.58 -11.97
N ASP A 134 25.53 -9.27 -10.87
CA ASP A 134 25.74 -10.72 -10.76
C ASP A 134 24.85 -11.50 -11.73
N LEU A 135 23.60 -11.07 -11.92
CA LEU A 135 22.69 -11.68 -12.90
C LEU A 135 23.15 -11.42 -14.34
N CYS A 136 23.57 -10.20 -14.67
CA CYS A 136 24.12 -9.87 -15.97
C CYS A 136 25.38 -10.69 -16.29
N ALA A 137 26.25 -10.92 -15.30
CA ALA A 137 27.43 -11.78 -15.44
C ALA A 137 27.06 -13.23 -15.76
N ILE A 138 25.97 -13.75 -15.17
CA ILE A 138 25.47 -15.11 -15.45
C ILE A 138 24.85 -15.20 -16.86
N THR A 139 24.08 -14.19 -17.27
CA THR A 139 23.37 -14.22 -18.55
C THR A 139 24.18 -13.68 -19.73
N GLY A 140 25.38 -13.14 -19.49
CA GLY A 140 26.19 -12.49 -20.53
C GLY A 140 25.60 -11.17 -21.06
N LYS A 141 24.70 -10.54 -20.28
CA LYS A 141 24.02 -9.30 -20.69
C LYS A 141 24.86 -8.09 -20.29
N HIS A 142 24.93 -7.08 -21.16
CA HIS A 142 25.54 -5.78 -20.83
C HIS A 142 24.47 -4.78 -20.34
N GLY A 143 24.90 -3.83 -19.50
CA GLY A 143 24.02 -2.82 -18.89
C GLY A 143 23.43 -3.27 -17.56
N GLU A 144 22.45 -2.50 -17.08
CA GLU A 144 21.77 -2.76 -15.80
C GLU A 144 20.34 -3.26 -16.02
N LEU A 145 19.86 -4.08 -15.08
CA LEU A 145 18.49 -4.56 -15.01
C LEU A 145 17.63 -3.54 -14.26
N PRO A 146 16.48 -3.11 -14.82
CA PRO A 146 15.54 -2.27 -14.09
C PRO A 146 14.89 -3.08 -12.96
N MET A 147 14.72 -2.46 -11.80
CA MET A 147 14.00 -2.99 -10.66
C MET A 147 12.68 -2.26 -10.50
N PHE A 148 11.60 -3.01 -10.44
CA PHE A 148 10.27 -2.51 -10.12
C PHE A 148 9.99 -2.78 -8.65
N THR A 149 9.68 -1.73 -7.91
CA THR A 149 9.34 -1.76 -6.49
C THR A 149 8.02 -1.03 -6.26
N TYR A 150 7.63 -0.92 -5.01
CA TYR A 150 6.37 -0.38 -4.55
C TYR A 150 6.60 0.52 -3.35
N GLN A 151 5.62 1.32 -2.97
CA GLN A 151 5.64 2.00 -1.68
C GLN A 151 4.98 1.07 -0.65
N THR A 152 5.80 0.47 0.21
CA THR A 152 5.28 -0.26 1.37
C THR A 152 4.52 0.69 2.29
N LEU A 153 3.49 0.15 2.96
CA LEU A 153 2.71 0.88 3.95
C LEU A 153 3.43 0.94 5.31
N GLY A 154 4.62 0.33 5.41
CA GLY A 154 5.54 0.45 6.53
C GLY A 154 6.52 1.62 6.41
N PRO A 155 7.44 1.75 7.39
CA PRO A 155 8.38 2.88 7.48
C PRO A 155 9.32 3.07 6.28
N ALA A 156 9.58 2.01 5.51
CA ALA A 156 10.47 2.06 4.35
C ALA A 156 9.84 2.67 3.09
N GLY A 157 8.52 2.92 3.07
CA GLY A 157 7.80 3.38 1.89
C GLY A 157 8.37 4.64 1.25
N GLU A 158 8.70 5.63 2.08
CA GLU A 158 9.31 6.88 1.62
C GLU A 158 10.74 6.68 1.11
N ALA A 159 11.52 5.80 1.74
CA ALA A 159 12.87 5.46 1.28
C ALA A 159 12.87 4.74 -0.08
N GLN A 160 11.83 3.96 -0.39
CA GLN A 160 11.66 3.34 -1.71
C GLN A 160 11.37 4.38 -2.79
N LEU A 161 10.59 5.43 -2.48
CA LEU A 161 10.40 6.56 -3.39
C LEU A 161 11.73 7.34 -3.57
N MET A 162 12.45 7.62 -2.47
CA MET A 162 13.77 8.25 -2.54
C MET A 162 14.77 7.45 -3.38
N ALA A 163 14.68 6.11 -3.36
CA ALA A 163 15.55 5.25 -4.16
C ALA A 163 15.21 5.34 -5.65
N ALA A 164 13.92 5.38 -6.00
CA ALA A 164 13.46 5.61 -7.37
C ALA A 164 13.88 6.99 -7.91
N ASP A 165 13.90 8.02 -7.06
CA ASP A 165 14.38 9.35 -7.45
C ASP A 165 15.90 9.44 -7.64
N ALA A 166 16.66 8.66 -6.87
CA ALA A 166 18.12 8.68 -6.91
C ALA A 166 18.74 7.71 -7.93
N ASP A 167 17.99 6.72 -8.41
CA ASP A 167 18.47 5.68 -9.33
C ASP A 167 17.46 5.43 -10.46
N GLN A 168 17.83 5.80 -11.68
CA GLN A 168 16.99 5.69 -12.88
C GLN A 168 16.60 4.24 -13.24
N ASN A 169 17.24 3.24 -12.64
CA ASN A 169 16.90 1.83 -12.82
C ASN A 169 15.99 1.31 -11.69
N ILE A 170 15.49 2.16 -10.80
CA ILE A 170 14.45 1.82 -9.82
C ILE A 170 13.14 2.52 -10.20
N TRP A 171 12.12 1.73 -10.52
CA TRP A 171 10.79 2.21 -10.86
C TRP A 171 9.83 1.94 -9.71
N LEU A 172 9.25 3.00 -9.13
CA LEU A 172 8.17 2.86 -8.15
C LEU A 172 6.84 2.68 -8.88
N VAL A 173 6.27 1.46 -8.81
CA VAL A 173 4.95 1.15 -9.39
C VAL A 173 3.87 2.06 -8.79
N GLY A 174 3.92 2.25 -7.46
CA GLY A 174 2.97 3.05 -6.69
C GLY A 174 2.76 2.46 -5.30
N PRO A 175 1.83 3.01 -4.51
CA PRO A 175 1.43 2.43 -3.23
C PRO A 175 0.38 1.34 -3.43
N HIS A 176 0.37 0.35 -2.54
CA HIS A 176 -0.59 -0.76 -2.60
C HIS A 176 -1.79 -0.56 -1.64
N TYR A 177 -1.95 0.59 -0.96
CA TYR A 177 -2.99 0.74 0.07
C TYR A 177 -4.43 0.53 -0.42
N ALA A 178 -4.69 0.65 -1.73
CA ALA A 178 -5.99 0.41 -2.32
C ALA A 178 -6.34 -1.07 -2.48
N VAL A 179 -5.33 -1.96 -2.51
CA VAL A 179 -5.58 -3.39 -2.72
C VAL A 179 -6.03 -4.08 -1.42
N PRO A 180 -6.92 -5.11 -1.48
CA PRO A 180 -7.42 -5.75 -0.28
C PRO A 180 -6.37 -6.59 0.46
N SER A 181 -6.28 -6.39 1.77
CA SER A 181 -5.37 -7.13 2.65
C SER A 181 -5.86 -8.53 3.04
N ALA A 182 -4.96 -9.37 3.54
CA ALA A 182 -5.23 -10.72 3.99
C ALA A 182 -6.12 -10.80 5.23
N ILE A 183 -6.50 -9.67 5.84
CA ILE A 183 -7.56 -9.62 6.86
C ILE A 183 -8.88 -10.24 6.33
N ASN A 184 -9.08 -10.18 5.02
CA ASN A 184 -10.24 -10.78 4.35
C ASN A 184 -10.00 -12.25 3.97
N SER A 185 -8.74 -12.70 3.94
CA SER A 185 -8.41 -14.10 3.67
C SER A 185 -8.78 -14.99 4.86
N ARG A 186 -9.17 -16.23 4.57
CA ARG A 186 -9.43 -17.29 5.57
C ARG A 186 -8.62 -18.53 5.19
N THR A 187 -7.81 -19.02 6.11
CA THR A 187 -7.10 -20.31 5.99
C THR A 187 -7.76 -21.35 6.88
N LYS A 188 -7.64 -22.63 6.54
CA LYS A 188 -8.11 -23.73 7.40
C LYS A 188 -7.15 -23.92 8.58
N PRO A 189 -7.63 -24.18 9.82
CA PRO A 189 -9.02 -24.20 10.27
C PRO A 189 -9.46 -22.81 10.79
N ASP A 190 -10.08 -22.00 9.92
CA ASP A 190 -10.74 -20.72 10.22
C ASP A 190 -9.89 -19.60 10.83
N ARG A 191 -8.64 -19.49 10.39
CA ARG A 191 -7.77 -18.37 10.78
C ARG A 191 -7.77 -17.30 9.69
N HIS A 192 -8.01 -16.06 10.09
CA HIS A 192 -7.83 -14.92 9.19
C HIS A 192 -6.37 -14.55 9.01
N GLY A 193 -6.03 -14.03 7.82
CA GLY A 193 -4.67 -13.58 7.51
C GLY A 193 -4.33 -12.26 8.21
N ASP A 194 -3.04 -12.04 8.46
CA ASP A 194 -2.58 -10.78 9.04
C ASP A 194 -2.73 -9.64 8.03
N PRO A 195 -3.21 -8.45 8.45
CA PRO A 195 -3.50 -7.35 7.53
C PRO A 195 -2.25 -6.89 6.76
N ILE A 196 -1.04 -7.10 7.28
CA ILE A 196 0.21 -6.68 6.61
C ILE A 196 0.44 -7.38 5.26
N HIS A 197 -0.23 -8.51 5.01
CA HIS A 197 -0.15 -9.24 3.76
C HIS A 197 -1.33 -8.90 2.85
N LEU A 198 -1.20 -9.17 1.55
CA LEU A 198 -2.29 -9.02 0.60
C LEU A 198 -3.20 -10.25 0.60
N SER A 199 -4.48 -10.06 0.31
CA SER A 199 -5.39 -11.17 0.02
C SER A 199 -5.10 -11.78 -1.36
N ALA A 200 -5.69 -12.93 -1.68
CA ALA A 200 -5.52 -13.53 -3.01
C ALA A 200 -5.97 -12.60 -4.16
N ASP A 201 -7.07 -11.86 -3.98
CA ASP A 201 -7.48 -10.83 -4.96
C ASP A 201 -6.52 -9.63 -4.93
N GLY A 202 -6.02 -9.24 -3.76
CA GLY A 202 -5.00 -8.19 -3.61
C GLY A 202 -3.70 -8.51 -4.36
N GLU A 203 -3.20 -9.74 -4.25
CA GLU A 203 -2.02 -10.22 -5.00
C GLU A 203 -2.26 -10.21 -6.51
N ARG A 204 -3.43 -10.70 -6.97
CA ARG A 204 -3.78 -10.68 -8.41
C ARG A 204 -3.87 -9.25 -8.95
N TRP A 205 -4.54 -8.36 -8.23
CA TRP A 205 -4.66 -6.96 -8.63
C TRP A 205 -3.31 -6.27 -8.63
N TRP A 206 -2.51 -6.43 -7.57
CA TRP A 206 -1.20 -5.83 -7.50
C TRP A 206 -0.26 -6.36 -8.59
N GLY A 207 -0.31 -7.67 -8.89
CA GLY A 207 0.41 -8.28 -10.00
C GLY A 207 0.05 -7.68 -11.36
N GLU A 208 -1.23 -7.38 -11.61
CA GLU A 208 -1.63 -6.67 -12.83
C GLU A 208 -1.12 -5.23 -12.88
N GLN A 209 -1.13 -4.52 -11.75
CA GLN A 209 -0.58 -3.17 -11.68
C GLN A 209 0.92 -3.16 -12.00
N VAL A 210 1.66 -4.12 -11.44
CA VAL A 210 3.08 -4.31 -11.74
C VAL A 210 3.27 -4.65 -13.22
N GLY A 211 2.50 -5.60 -13.75
CA GLY A 211 2.55 -5.99 -15.16
C GLY A 211 2.26 -4.82 -16.11
N LYS A 212 1.27 -3.98 -15.79
CA LYS A 212 0.94 -2.76 -16.53
C LYS A 212 2.13 -1.79 -16.54
N VAL A 213 2.73 -1.52 -15.39
CA VAL A 213 3.86 -0.59 -15.28
C VAL A 213 5.10 -1.15 -15.98
N MET A 214 5.40 -2.44 -15.82
CA MET A 214 6.48 -3.12 -16.52
C MET A 214 6.28 -3.05 -18.05
N HIS A 215 5.07 -3.29 -18.55
CA HIS A 215 4.76 -3.16 -19.98
C HIS A 215 5.00 -1.72 -20.48
N ARG A 216 4.58 -0.71 -19.72
CA ARG A 216 4.78 0.70 -20.08
C ARG A 216 6.25 1.10 -20.11
N VAL A 217 7.02 0.71 -19.10
CA VAL A 217 8.45 1.04 -19.03
C VAL A 217 9.25 0.23 -20.05
N LEU A 218 9.09 -1.10 -20.07
CA LEU A 218 9.95 -1.99 -20.85
C LEU A 218 9.57 -2.03 -22.34
N ASP A 219 8.28 -2.03 -22.66
CA ASP A 219 7.81 -2.22 -24.03
C ASP A 219 7.41 -0.90 -24.71
N ARG A 220 6.98 0.10 -23.94
CA ARG A 220 6.56 1.41 -24.46
C ARG A 220 7.54 2.54 -24.18
N SER A 221 8.59 2.27 -23.40
CA SER A 221 9.59 3.27 -23.01
C SER A 221 8.99 4.52 -22.35
N GLU A 222 7.88 4.34 -21.63
CA GLU A 222 7.27 5.42 -20.85
C GLU A 222 8.14 5.71 -19.62
N ASP A 223 8.38 7.00 -19.35
CA ASP A 223 9.02 7.46 -18.11
C ASP A 223 8.01 7.43 -16.96
N TRP A 224 7.71 6.22 -16.50
CA TRP A 224 6.71 5.99 -15.46
C TRP A 224 7.09 6.69 -14.17
N GLN A 225 6.17 7.49 -13.64
CA GLN A 225 6.27 8.09 -12.32
C GLN A 225 5.03 7.69 -11.51
N PRO A 226 5.14 7.43 -10.20
CA PRO A 226 3.96 7.29 -9.37
C PRO A 226 3.21 8.63 -9.28
N LEU A 227 1.90 8.63 -9.02
CA LEU A 227 1.17 9.86 -8.73
C LEU A 227 1.74 10.47 -7.44
N ARG A 228 2.26 11.70 -7.51
CA ARG A 228 2.97 12.32 -6.38
C ARG A 228 2.92 13.85 -6.43
N PRO A 229 3.03 14.54 -5.28
CA PRO A 229 3.11 15.99 -5.27
C PRO A 229 4.45 16.47 -5.84
N ARG A 230 4.47 17.66 -6.41
CA ARG A 230 5.66 18.38 -6.86
C ARG A 230 5.95 19.61 -6.02
N SER A 231 4.91 20.34 -5.63
CA SER A 231 5.03 21.56 -4.83
C SER A 231 3.74 21.87 -4.10
N ALA A 232 3.85 22.71 -3.07
CA ALA A 232 2.74 23.27 -2.33
C ALA A 232 2.91 24.78 -2.25
N LYS A 233 1.90 25.55 -2.67
CA LYS A 233 1.93 27.01 -2.65
C LYS A 233 0.83 27.56 -1.79
N LEU A 234 1.18 28.36 -0.78
CA LEU A 234 0.18 29.04 0.03
C LEU A 234 -0.44 30.18 -0.80
N ALA A 235 -1.78 30.26 -0.81
CA ALA A 235 -2.48 31.33 -1.50
C ALA A 235 -2.18 32.71 -0.86
N THR A 236 -2.30 33.79 -1.64
CA THR A 236 -2.01 35.16 -1.17
C THR A 236 -2.91 35.60 -0.01
N ASP A 237 -4.17 35.15 0.01
CA ASP A 237 -5.12 35.37 1.11
C ASP A 237 -4.84 34.45 2.32
N ARG A 238 -3.89 33.52 2.19
CA ARG A 238 -3.45 32.54 3.18
C ARG A 238 -4.57 31.61 3.66
N ALA A 239 -5.68 31.54 2.92
CA ALA A 239 -6.86 30.74 3.25
C ALA A 239 -6.83 29.34 2.60
N SER A 240 -5.85 29.06 1.73
CA SER A 240 -5.72 27.77 1.08
C SER A 240 -4.30 27.47 0.61
N ILE A 241 -4.02 26.19 0.35
CA ILE A 241 -2.81 25.72 -0.35
C ILE A 241 -3.23 25.19 -1.72
N LEU A 242 -2.48 25.53 -2.75
CA LEU A 242 -2.54 24.87 -4.06
C LEU A 242 -1.37 23.89 -4.19
N LEU A 243 -1.69 22.62 -4.38
CA LEU A 243 -0.74 21.54 -4.60
C LEU A 243 -0.66 21.22 -6.10
N ASP A 244 0.54 21.19 -6.65
CA ASP A 244 0.80 20.70 -8.00
C ASP A 244 1.28 19.23 -7.93
N PHE A 245 0.80 18.39 -8.84
CA PHE A 245 1.16 16.96 -8.89
C PHE A 245 1.86 16.58 -10.20
N THR A 246 2.64 15.49 -10.15
CA THR A 246 2.96 14.66 -11.31
C THR A 246 1.81 13.68 -11.48
N VAL A 247 1.10 13.74 -12.61
CA VAL A 247 -0.09 12.93 -12.87
C VAL A 247 0.12 12.15 -14.17
N PRO A 248 0.48 10.86 -14.10
CA PRO A 248 0.78 10.08 -15.30
C PRO A 248 -0.39 10.01 -16.28
N HIS A 249 -1.62 9.82 -15.77
CA HIS A 249 -2.83 9.88 -16.58
C HIS A 249 -3.82 10.90 -16.02
N PRO A 250 -3.76 12.18 -16.43
CA PRO A 250 -4.71 13.19 -15.97
C PRO A 250 -6.14 12.90 -16.50
N PRO A 251 -7.19 13.42 -15.83
CA PRO A 251 -7.14 14.29 -14.66
C PRO A 251 -7.01 13.53 -13.32
N LEU A 252 -6.63 14.26 -12.28
CA LEU A 252 -6.80 13.84 -10.89
C LEU A 252 -8.27 13.60 -10.54
N VAL A 253 -8.51 12.62 -9.66
CA VAL A 253 -9.82 12.36 -9.08
C VAL A 253 -9.70 12.10 -7.58
N LEU A 254 -10.60 12.74 -6.81
CA LEU A 254 -10.86 12.40 -5.41
C LEU A 254 -11.88 11.27 -5.38
N ASP A 255 -11.38 10.04 -5.26
CA ASP A 255 -12.19 8.83 -5.29
C ASP A 255 -12.72 8.48 -3.89
N THR A 256 -14.03 8.58 -3.73
CA THR A 256 -14.77 8.15 -2.52
C THR A 256 -15.74 7.01 -2.80
N THR A 257 -15.63 6.42 -3.99
CA THR A 257 -16.51 5.34 -4.46
C THR A 257 -15.88 3.98 -4.24
N PHE A 258 -14.56 3.90 -4.39
CA PHE A 258 -13.77 2.70 -4.19
C PHE A 258 -13.15 2.63 -2.80
N LEU A 259 -12.52 3.69 -2.30
CA LEU A 259 -12.08 3.74 -0.90
C LEU A 259 -13.06 4.58 -0.09
N ALA A 260 -13.26 4.23 1.18
CA ALA A 260 -13.96 5.09 2.12
C ALA A 260 -13.33 6.50 2.10
N ARG A 261 -14.10 7.55 2.33
CA ARG A 261 -13.50 8.89 2.43
C ARG A 261 -12.59 8.93 3.66
N GLN A 262 -11.31 9.20 3.45
CA GLN A 262 -10.36 9.37 4.55
C GLN A 262 -10.62 10.73 5.20
N GLU A 263 -11.05 10.71 6.45
CA GLU A 263 -11.31 11.93 7.19
C GLU A 263 -11.16 11.78 8.71
N ILE A 264 -10.97 12.92 9.36
CA ILE A 264 -11.11 13.08 10.81
C ILE A 264 -11.85 14.40 11.04
N ALA A 265 -13.12 14.31 11.40
CA ALA A 265 -13.98 15.45 11.63
C ALA A 265 -13.66 16.16 12.96
N THR A 266 -13.85 17.48 12.96
CA THR A 266 -13.87 18.35 14.14
C THR A 266 -15.17 19.16 14.14
N LYS A 267 -15.36 20.02 15.15
CA LYS A 267 -16.52 20.92 15.19
C LYS A 267 -16.58 21.89 14.00
N ASP A 268 -15.42 22.34 13.54
CA ASP A 268 -15.30 23.45 12.58
C ASP A 268 -14.83 22.98 11.17
N GLY A 269 -14.70 21.67 10.96
CA GLY A 269 -14.23 21.09 9.70
C GLY A 269 -13.54 19.75 9.91
N PHE A 270 -12.34 19.59 9.33
CA PHE A 270 -11.60 18.32 9.35
C PHE A 270 -10.11 18.54 9.61
N THR A 271 -9.50 17.79 10.52
CA THR A 271 -8.03 17.78 10.67
C THR A 271 -7.33 16.87 9.67
N SER A 272 -8.10 16.03 8.98
CA SER A 272 -7.69 15.15 7.88
C SER A 272 -8.85 15.07 6.89
N LEU A 273 -8.63 15.30 5.59
CA LEU A 273 -9.69 15.20 4.58
C LEU A 273 -9.13 14.69 3.25
N SER A 274 -9.78 13.67 2.68
CA SER A 274 -9.36 12.96 1.47
C SER A 274 -7.92 12.43 1.50
N GLY A 275 -7.38 12.19 2.70
CA GLY A 275 -6.00 11.74 2.92
C GLY A 275 -5.03 12.87 3.28
N PHE A 276 -5.40 14.14 3.11
CA PHE A 276 -4.54 15.29 3.37
C PHE A 276 -4.62 15.78 4.82
N ARG A 277 -3.47 16.13 5.39
CA ARG A 277 -3.33 16.90 6.63
C ARG A 277 -2.39 18.07 6.41
N VAL A 278 -2.62 19.15 7.14
CA VAL A 278 -1.75 20.33 7.13
C VAL A 278 -1.33 20.64 8.55
N ARG A 279 -0.04 20.85 8.78
CA ARG A 279 0.52 21.27 10.06
C ARG A 279 1.13 22.65 9.97
N ASP A 280 0.96 23.45 11.01
CA ASP A 280 1.73 24.69 11.16
C ASP A 280 3.16 24.40 11.65
N THR A 281 3.96 25.46 11.81
CA THR A 281 5.34 25.37 12.28
C THR A 281 5.50 24.88 13.73
N THR A 282 4.42 24.86 14.52
CA THR A 282 4.41 24.28 15.87
C THR A 282 4.10 22.78 15.86
N GLY A 283 3.72 22.24 14.70
CA GLY A 283 3.29 20.86 14.52
C GLY A 283 1.79 20.64 14.77
N ALA A 284 1.02 21.69 15.06
CA ALA A 284 -0.42 21.61 15.27
C ALA A 284 -1.17 21.42 13.95
N LEU A 285 -2.22 20.60 13.96
CA LEU A 285 -3.03 20.34 12.77
C LEU A 285 -3.97 21.50 12.49
N LEU A 286 -3.91 22.02 11.26
CA LEU A 286 -4.88 23.00 10.76
C LEU A 286 -6.20 22.32 10.40
N THR A 287 -7.30 23.05 10.59
CA THR A 287 -8.64 22.58 10.20
C THR A 287 -8.91 22.92 8.74
N LEU A 288 -9.20 21.89 7.95
CA LEU A 288 -9.61 21.97 6.55
C LEU A 288 -11.14 22.03 6.44
N THR A 289 -11.63 22.79 5.47
CA THR A 289 -13.07 22.84 5.11
C THR A 289 -13.37 22.13 3.80
N ALA A 290 -12.39 22.08 2.88
CA ALA A 290 -12.54 21.40 1.60
C ALA A 290 -11.21 20.92 1.03
N VAL A 291 -11.30 19.88 0.21
CA VAL A 291 -10.27 19.42 -0.73
C VAL A 291 -10.91 19.36 -2.11
N GLU A 292 -10.36 20.11 -3.06
CA GLU A 292 -10.96 20.33 -4.38
C GLU A 292 -9.95 20.00 -5.49
N ILE A 293 -10.40 19.35 -6.56
CA ILE A 293 -9.63 19.29 -7.81
C ILE A 293 -9.74 20.67 -8.48
N ALA A 294 -8.66 21.44 -8.43
CA ALA A 294 -8.61 22.81 -8.97
C ALA A 294 -8.27 22.84 -10.47
N ALA A 295 -7.53 21.83 -10.94
CA ALA A 295 -7.18 21.62 -12.34
C ALA A 295 -6.78 20.13 -12.54
N PRO A 296 -6.58 19.64 -13.79
CA PRO A 296 -6.25 18.23 -14.04
C PRO A 296 -5.05 17.68 -13.26
N ALA A 297 -4.14 18.54 -12.80
CA ALA A 297 -2.97 18.17 -12.00
C ALA A 297 -2.83 18.99 -10.70
N GLN A 298 -3.91 19.64 -10.24
CA GLN A 298 -3.86 20.51 -9.06
C GLN A 298 -4.96 20.18 -8.05
N VAL A 299 -4.59 20.17 -6.77
CA VAL A 299 -5.52 20.05 -5.64
C VAL A 299 -5.45 21.32 -4.81
N ARG A 300 -6.60 21.87 -4.43
CA ARG A 300 -6.70 22.97 -3.47
C ARG A 300 -7.17 22.46 -2.12
N LEU A 301 -6.43 22.79 -1.07
CA LEU A 301 -6.81 22.55 0.32
C LEU A 301 -7.29 23.87 0.94
N ARG A 302 -8.54 23.95 1.40
CA ARG A 302 -9.08 25.16 2.03
C ARG A 302 -9.05 25.05 3.54
N PHE A 303 -8.65 26.14 4.20
CA PHE A 303 -8.61 26.23 5.66
C PHE A 303 -9.93 26.77 6.22
N ALA A 304 -10.25 26.38 7.45
CA ALA A 304 -11.33 26.99 8.22
C ALA A 304 -11.01 28.44 8.63
N ARG A 305 -9.71 28.76 8.78
CA ARG A 305 -9.21 30.09 9.09
C ARG A 305 -7.91 30.33 8.31
N PRO A 306 -7.70 31.53 7.74
CA PRO A 306 -6.43 31.87 7.11
C PRO A 306 -5.25 31.67 8.05
N LEU A 307 -4.11 31.21 7.50
CA LEU A 307 -2.89 31.08 8.26
C LEU A 307 -2.37 32.47 8.67
N PRO A 308 -1.99 32.71 9.94
CA PRO A 308 -1.48 34.00 10.39
C PRO A 308 -0.30 34.50 9.54
N ALA A 309 -0.16 35.81 9.37
CA ALA A 309 0.90 36.41 8.56
C ALA A 309 2.29 35.94 9.00
N GLY A 310 3.18 35.67 8.02
CA GLY A 310 4.56 35.22 8.27
C GLY A 310 4.72 33.75 8.66
N GLN A 311 3.64 33.01 8.91
CA GLN A 311 3.74 31.57 9.18
C GLN A 311 3.84 30.74 7.89
N THR A 312 4.42 29.55 7.98
CA THR A 312 4.38 28.54 6.92
C THR A 312 3.69 27.28 7.45
N CYS A 313 3.47 26.31 6.57
CA CYS A 313 2.87 25.04 6.93
C CYS A 313 3.46 23.91 6.09
N SER A 314 3.24 22.67 6.52
CA SER A 314 3.60 21.48 5.76
C SER A 314 2.37 20.64 5.48
N VAL A 315 2.36 19.97 4.33
CA VAL A 315 1.29 19.07 3.90
C VAL A 315 1.78 17.63 3.98
N SER A 316 0.95 16.76 4.55
CA SER A 316 1.14 15.32 4.54
C SER A 316 -0.05 14.65 3.87
N TYR A 317 0.17 13.48 3.29
CA TYR A 317 -0.86 12.67 2.67
C TYR A 317 -0.67 11.20 3.04
N GLY A 318 -1.76 10.54 3.43
CA GLY A 318 -1.73 9.14 3.83
C GLY A 318 -1.86 8.94 5.33
N HIS A 319 -3.08 8.73 5.79
CA HIS A 319 -3.35 8.60 7.22
C HIS A 319 -4.32 7.47 7.49
N PRO A 320 -4.27 6.85 8.69
CA PRO A 320 -5.29 5.87 9.03
C PRO A 320 -6.64 6.59 9.06
N PHE A 321 -7.68 5.90 8.59
CA PHE A 321 -9.04 6.30 8.95
C PHE A 321 -9.19 6.16 10.47
N ALA A 322 -9.83 7.14 11.12
CA ALA A 322 -10.07 7.10 12.55
C ALA A 322 -11.41 7.77 12.86
N GLN A 323 -12.43 6.95 13.10
CA GLN A 323 -13.74 7.41 13.53
C GLN A 323 -13.94 7.07 15.01
N ALA A 324 -14.06 8.08 15.86
CA ALA A 324 -14.48 7.87 17.24
C ALA A 324 -15.91 7.31 17.23
N LEU A 325 -16.11 6.20 17.94
CA LEU A 325 -17.40 5.54 18.09
C LEU A 325 -18.01 5.74 19.50
N GLY A 326 -17.25 6.40 20.39
CA GLY A 326 -17.63 6.63 21.77
C GLY A 326 -17.47 5.37 22.64
N PRO A 327 -18.10 5.35 23.82
CA PRO A 327 -18.00 4.25 24.75
C PRO A 327 -18.90 3.07 24.35
N ILE A 328 -18.41 1.85 24.55
CA ILE A 328 -19.21 0.63 24.42
C ILE A 328 -20.36 0.67 25.43
N ALA A 329 -21.60 0.52 24.97
CA ALA A 329 -22.78 0.53 25.83
C ALA A 329 -22.93 -0.81 26.56
N SER A 330 -22.86 -1.91 25.82
CA SER A 330 -22.90 -3.28 26.36
C SER A 330 -22.27 -4.27 25.39
N LEU A 331 -22.04 -5.49 25.85
CA LEU A 331 -21.52 -6.59 25.06
C LEU A 331 -22.46 -7.80 25.21
N ARG A 332 -22.56 -8.63 24.17
CA ARG A 332 -23.27 -9.90 24.22
C ARG A 332 -22.65 -10.93 23.29
N SER A 333 -23.04 -12.19 23.47
CA SER A 333 -22.74 -13.25 22.50
C SER A 333 -23.50 -13.00 21.19
N GLY A 334 -22.81 -13.16 20.07
CA GLY A 334 -23.38 -13.12 18.73
C GLY A 334 -23.65 -14.53 18.17
N PRO A 335 -24.20 -14.62 16.94
CA PRO A 335 -24.40 -15.89 16.25
C PRO A 335 -23.07 -16.58 15.93
N GLU A 336 -23.06 -17.92 15.80
CA GLU A 336 -21.91 -18.69 15.27
C GLU A 336 -20.56 -18.41 15.98
N HIS A 337 -20.56 -18.44 17.31
CA HIS A 337 -19.36 -18.17 18.14
C HIS A 337 -18.78 -16.76 18.00
N THR A 338 -19.54 -15.80 17.45
CA THR A 338 -19.14 -14.39 17.42
C THR A 338 -19.49 -13.66 18.72
N ALA A 339 -18.96 -12.46 18.88
CA ALA A 339 -19.35 -11.52 19.93
C ALA A 339 -19.78 -10.19 19.31
N GLU A 340 -20.59 -9.45 20.06
CA GLU A 340 -21.21 -8.21 19.62
C GLU A 340 -20.94 -7.07 20.60
N LEU A 341 -20.49 -5.93 20.07
CA LEU A 341 -20.38 -4.65 20.78
C LEU A 341 -21.59 -3.78 20.42
N LEU A 342 -22.36 -3.37 21.42
CA LEU A 342 -23.46 -2.43 21.23
C LEU A 342 -22.95 -1.03 21.55
N LEU A 343 -23.15 -0.10 20.62
CA LEU A 343 -22.79 1.31 20.80
C LEU A 343 -23.94 2.11 21.43
N LYS A 344 -23.67 3.37 21.81
CA LYS A 344 -24.71 4.30 22.29
C LYS A 344 -25.44 5.05 21.18
N SER A 345 -24.89 5.04 19.97
CA SER A 345 -25.39 5.78 18.81
C SER A 345 -25.29 4.93 17.54
N SER A 346 -26.02 5.30 16.50
CA SER A 346 -25.84 4.72 15.17
C SER A 346 -24.66 5.37 14.44
N PHE A 347 -23.79 4.51 13.91
CA PHE A 347 -22.67 4.80 13.02
C PHE A 347 -22.74 3.94 11.75
N THR A 348 -23.85 3.23 11.52
CA THR A 348 -23.97 2.20 10.47
C THR A 348 -23.67 2.77 9.08
N ALA A 349 -24.14 4.00 8.78
CA ALA A 349 -23.87 4.67 7.52
C ALA A 349 -22.39 5.02 7.34
N GLN A 350 -21.73 5.50 8.40
CA GLN A 350 -20.32 5.89 8.42
C GLN A 350 -19.39 4.68 8.32
N LEU A 351 -19.79 3.54 8.88
CA LEU A 351 -19.00 2.31 8.87
C LEU A 351 -19.22 1.44 7.63
N LYS A 352 -20.32 1.64 6.89
CA LYS A 352 -20.64 0.86 5.69
C LYS A 352 -19.52 0.88 4.64
N PRO A 353 -18.87 2.02 4.30
CA PRO A 353 -17.74 2.03 3.36
C PRO A 353 -16.55 1.19 3.82
N LEU A 354 -16.25 1.18 5.13
CA LEU A 354 -15.16 0.35 5.67
C LEU A 354 -15.50 -1.14 5.62
N LEU A 355 -16.75 -1.50 5.95
CA LEU A 355 -17.20 -2.89 5.86
C LEU A 355 -17.27 -3.38 4.41
N ALA A 356 -17.52 -2.51 3.44
CA ALA A 356 -17.48 -2.85 2.01
C ALA A 356 -16.08 -3.26 1.52
N GLU A 357 -15.03 -2.96 2.30
CA GLU A 357 -13.67 -3.48 2.07
C GLU A 357 -13.43 -4.86 2.72
N GLY A 358 -14.43 -5.42 3.39
CA GLY A 358 -14.44 -6.75 4.00
C GLY A 358 -14.37 -6.73 5.53
N ALA A 359 -13.38 -6.03 6.09
CA ALA A 359 -13.25 -5.85 7.54
C ALA A 359 -12.50 -4.56 7.88
N PHE A 360 -12.74 -4.05 9.09
CA PHE A 360 -12.00 -2.92 9.66
C PHE A 360 -11.69 -3.19 11.12
N PHE A 361 -10.76 -2.44 11.72
CA PHE A 361 -10.42 -2.63 13.12
C PHE A 361 -11.24 -1.73 14.03
N VAL A 362 -11.56 -2.27 15.20
CA VAL A 362 -11.93 -1.46 16.37
C VAL A 362 -10.82 -1.61 17.40
N THR A 363 -10.38 -0.47 17.94
CA THR A 363 -9.33 -0.39 18.95
C THR A 363 -9.83 0.39 20.16
N SER A 364 -9.52 -0.05 21.38
CA SER A 364 -9.78 0.72 22.60
C SER A 364 -8.81 1.91 22.74
N LEU A 365 -9.36 3.05 23.13
CA LEU A 365 -8.64 4.28 23.46
C LEU A 365 -8.42 4.46 24.96
N SER A 366 -9.06 3.62 25.77
CA SER A 366 -9.01 3.66 27.23
C SER A 366 -8.87 2.26 27.81
N GLY A 367 -8.24 2.17 28.99
CA GLY A 367 -7.92 0.90 29.63
C GLY A 367 -6.83 0.12 28.89
N GLN A 368 -6.86 -1.21 28.99
CA GLN A 368 -5.91 -2.08 28.29
C GLN A 368 -6.18 -2.04 26.78
N THR A 369 -5.12 -1.85 25.98
CA THR A 369 -5.19 -1.81 24.53
C THR A 369 -5.76 -3.11 23.98
N THR A 370 -6.99 -3.03 23.50
CA THR A 370 -7.75 -4.13 22.91
C THR A 370 -8.02 -3.78 21.46
N ARG A 371 -7.86 -4.73 20.54
CA ARG A 371 -8.10 -4.53 19.12
C ARG A 371 -8.68 -5.80 18.50
N VAL A 372 -9.66 -5.65 17.61
CA VAL A 372 -10.24 -6.76 16.85
C VAL A 372 -10.71 -6.32 15.48
N ALA A 373 -10.76 -7.26 14.53
CA ALA A 373 -11.40 -7.04 13.23
C ALA A 373 -12.93 -7.14 13.39
N ILE A 374 -13.64 -6.12 12.93
CA ILE A 374 -15.10 -6.11 12.79
C ILE A 374 -15.44 -6.62 11.39
N ARG A 375 -16.31 -7.63 11.34
CA ARG A 375 -16.72 -8.33 10.11
C ARG A 375 -18.21 -8.23 9.81
N GLY A 376 -18.96 -7.57 10.70
CA GLY A 376 -20.36 -7.30 10.49
C GLY A 376 -20.79 -6.07 11.27
N THR A 377 -21.68 -5.29 10.66
CA THR A 377 -22.39 -4.21 11.33
C THR A 377 -23.89 -4.37 11.10
N SER A 378 -24.68 -4.05 12.13
CA SER A 378 -26.13 -3.96 12.05
C SER A 378 -26.62 -2.80 12.91
N GLU A 379 -27.91 -2.50 12.82
CA GLU A 379 -28.57 -1.52 13.66
C GLU A 379 -29.72 -2.19 14.41
N GLU A 380 -29.79 -1.95 15.71
CA GLU A 380 -30.87 -2.41 16.59
C GLU A 380 -31.31 -1.25 17.46
N ASN A 381 -32.60 -0.91 17.46
CA ASN A 381 -33.15 0.17 18.29
C ASN A 381 -32.39 1.51 18.15
N GLY A 382 -31.93 1.84 16.93
CA GLY A 382 -31.20 3.09 16.65
C GLY A 382 -29.75 3.12 17.13
N VAL A 383 -29.19 1.98 17.57
CA VAL A 383 -27.76 1.87 17.90
C VAL A 383 -27.05 0.90 16.98
N THR A 384 -25.78 1.17 16.69
CA THR A 384 -24.94 0.24 15.92
C THR A 384 -24.49 -0.94 16.78
N VAL A 385 -24.58 -2.13 16.17
CA VAL A 385 -24.04 -3.38 16.69
C VAL A 385 -22.86 -3.78 15.82
N LEU A 386 -21.70 -4.02 16.44
CA LEU A 386 -20.48 -4.45 15.76
C LEU A 386 -20.19 -5.91 16.09
N ARG A 387 -20.04 -6.76 15.08
CA ARG A 387 -19.82 -8.20 15.24
C ARG A 387 -18.38 -8.58 14.88
N TYR A 388 -17.78 -9.39 15.74
CA TYR A 388 -16.39 -9.85 15.61
C TYR A 388 -16.21 -11.29 16.10
N ASP A 389 -15.11 -11.92 15.72
CA ASP A 389 -14.70 -13.23 16.24
C ASP A 389 -13.76 -13.04 17.46
N PRO A 390 -14.13 -13.53 18.66
CA PRO A 390 -13.28 -13.43 19.85
C PRO A 390 -11.87 -14.01 19.68
N ARG A 391 -11.67 -14.97 18.76
CA ARG A 391 -10.36 -15.58 18.47
C ARG A 391 -9.40 -14.59 17.79
N GLU A 392 -9.91 -13.50 17.24
CA GLU A 392 -9.13 -12.45 16.59
C GLU A 392 -8.75 -11.30 17.55
N LEU A 393 -9.12 -11.39 18.83
CA LEU A 393 -8.73 -10.39 19.82
C LEU A 393 -7.21 -10.33 19.94
N ARG A 394 -6.64 -9.13 19.76
CA ARG A 394 -5.23 -8.91 19.96
C ARG A 394 -4.84 -9.29 21.39
N ASN A 395 -3.88 -10.21 21.52
CA ASN A 395 -3.37 -10.74 22.79
C ASN A 395 -4.46 -11.37 23.68
N ASN A 396 -5.60 -11.82 23.11
CA ASN A 396 -6.74 -12.36 23.85
C ASN A 396 -7.31 -11.42 24.93
N VAL A 397 -7.15 -10.11 24.77
CA VAL A 397 -7.70 -9.12 25.70
C VAL A 397 -9.14 -8.82 25.30
N PRO A 398 -10.15 -9.02 26.17
CA PRO A 398 -11.54 -8.72 25.84
C PRO A 398 -11.87 -7.22 26.01
N PHE A 399 -12.87 -6.76 25.26
CA PHE A 399 -13.49 -5.45 25.49
C PHE A 399 -14.36 -5.45 26.76
N ALA A 400 -14.58 -4.26 27.31
CA ALA A 400 -15.46 -4.01 28.45
C ALA A 400 -16.40 -2.83 28.18
N ALA A 401 -17.58 -2.87 28.80
CA ALA A 401 -18.54 -1.75 28.72
C ALA A 401 -17.90 -0.48 29.28
N GLY A 402 -18.22 0.67 28.67
CA GLY A 402 -17.66 1.97 29.02
C GLY A 402 -16.32 2.30 28.36
N GLN A 403 -15.64 1.35 27.73
CA GLN A 403 -14.40 1.65 27.00
C GLN A 403 -14.67 2.52 25.77
N GLU A 404 -13.96 3.65 25.69
CA GLU A 404 -13.90 4.46 24.47
C GLU A 404 -13.21 3.69 23.35
N ILE A 405 -13.81 3.66 22.16
CA ILE A 405 -13.30 2.93 21.01
C ILE A 405 -13.27 3.77 19.73
N VAL A 406 -12.36 3.39 18.82
CA VAL A 406 -12.19 3.99 17.50
C VAL A 406 -12.26 2.92 16.41
N ALA A 407 -12.95 3.21 15.31
CA ALA A 407 -12.90 2.41 14.09
C ALA A 407 -11.76 2.89 13.18
N GLN A 408 -11.02 1.94 12.62
CA GLN A 408 -9.84 2.20 11.81
C GLN A 408 -9.77 1.25 10.61
N ARG A 409 -9.42 1.79 9.44
CA ARG A 409 -8.96 0.95 8.32
C ARG A 409 -7.60 0.34 8.67
N SER A 410 -7.28 -0.83 8.12
CA SER A 410 -6.05 -1.57 8.42
C SER A 410 -4.75 -0.80 8.17
N PHE A 411 -4.73 0.07 7.16
CA PHE A 411 -3.56 0.85 6.78
C PHE A 411 -3.89 2.32 6.51
N THR A 412 -2.83 3.12 6.49
CA THR A 412 -2.83 4.46 5.93
C THR A 412 -3.23 4.43 4.46
N TYR A 413 -3.98 5.45 4.05
CA TYR A 413 -4.39 5.63 2.67
C TYR A 413 -4.81 7.09 2.44
N GLY A 414 -5.16 7.40 1.21
CA GLY A 414 -5.93 8.59 0.87
C GLY A 414 -6.80 8.31 -0.35
N ASN A 415 -7.49 9.34 -0.84
CA ASN A 415 -8.50 9.21 -1.88
C ASN A 415 -8.07 9.74 -3.25
N LEU A 416 -6.84 10.24 -3.39
CA LEU A 416 -6.35 10.82 -4.64
C LEU A 416 -5.77 9.74 -5.56
N ARG A 417 -6.33 9.65 -6.77
CA ARG A 417 -5.84 8.79 -7.86
C ARG A 417 -5.87 9.54 -9.20
N ASP A 418 -5.18 9.01 -10.20
CA ASP A 418 -5.23 9.50 -11.58
C ASP A 418 -6.37 8.84 -12.39
N SER A 419 -6.53 9.16 -13.66
CA SER A 419 -7.61 8.63 -14.52
C SER A 419 -7.13 7.57 -15.51
N ASP A 420 -6.14 6.76 -15.13
CA ASP A 420 -5.61 5.69 -15.97
C ASP A 420 -6.73 4.72 -16.42
N PRO A 421 -7.00 4.57 -17.74
CA PRO A 421 -8.08 3.74 -18.24
C PRO A 421 -7.66 2.27 -18.46
N ALA A 422 -6.46 1.86 -18.03
CA ALA A 422 -5.96 0.51 -18.26
C ALA A 422 -6.95 -0.56 -17.78
N PRO A 423 -7.35 -1.51 -18.65
CA PRO A 423 -8.26 -2.57 -18.25
C PRO A 423 -7.54 -3.64 -17.45
N SER A 424 -8.25 -4.20 -16.48
CA SER A 424 -7.83 -5.41 -15.76
C SER A 424 -8.23 -6.66 -16.57
N THR A 425 -7.40 -7.71 -16.49
CA THR A 425 -7.70 -9.03 -17.07
C THR A 425 -8.39 -9.96 -16.09
N HIS A 426 -8.34 -9.61 -14.81
CA HIS A 426 -8.95 -10.31 -13.70
C HIS A 426 -10.11 -9.51 -13.12
N THR A 427 -10.88 -10.18 -12.27
CA THR A 427 -12.00 -9.59 -11.54
C THR A 427 -11.90 -10.02 -10.09
N PHE A 428 -12.56 -9.29 -9.19
CA PHE A 428 -12.72 -9.73 -7.80
C PHE A 428 -13.42 -11.10 -7.78
N ALA A 429 -12.68 -12.15 -7.41
CA ALA A 429 -13.18 -13.51 -7.42
C ALA A 429 -13.90 -13.88 -6.12
N ASP A 430 -13.53 -13.25 -5.00
CA ASP A 430 -14.16 -13.50 -3.72
C ASP A 430 -15.56 -12.83 -3.65
N PRO A 431 -16.64 -13.62 -3.51
CA PRO A 431 -18.00 -13.08 -3.39
C PRO A 431 -18.20 -12.23 -2.13
N ALA A 432 -17.34 -12.33 -1.12
CA ALA A 432 -17.40 -11.51 0.09
C ALA A 432 -17.15 -10.02 -0.19
N TYR A 433 -16.59 -9.66 -1.35
CA TYR A 433 -16.47 -8.27 -1.79
C TYR A 433 -17.80 -7.64 -2.27
N GLY A 434 -18.93 -8.33 -2.10
CA GLY A 434 -20.27 -7.77 -2.33
C GLY A 434 -20.45 -7.27 -3.76
N THR A 435 -20.75 -5.98 -3.92
CA THR A 435 -20.97 -5.37 -5.25
C THR A 435 -19.71 -5.30 -6.12
N ARG A 436 -18.53 -5.53 -5.55
CA ARG A 436 -17.28 -5.61 -6.34
C ARG A 436 -17.04 -6.99 -6.91
N ALA A 437 -17.67 -8.03 -6.38
CA ALA A 437 -17.52 -9.39 -6.90
C ALA A 437 -17.85 -9.41 -8.40
N GLY A 438 -16.96 -10.01 -9.20
CA GLY A 438 -17.06 -10.04 -10.66
C GLY A 438 -16.73 -8.74 -11.39
N GLN A 439 -16.47 -7.63 -10.69
CA GLN A 439 -15.99 -6.39 -11.31
C GLN A 439 -14.48 -6.47 -11.61
N PRO A 440 -14.00 -5.85 -12.71
CA PRO A 440 -12.58 -5.77 -13.01
C PRO A 440 -11.84 -4.95 -11.94
N TYR A 441 -10.56 -5.25 -11.72
CA TYR A 441 -9.76 -4.45 -10.82
C TYR A 441 -9.51 -3.05 -11.39
N PRO A 442 -9.65 -1.97 -10.61
CA PRO A 442 -9.29 -0.64 -11.09
C PRO A 442 -7.76 -0.49 -11.13
N LEU A 443 -7.18 -0.31 -12.32
CA LEU A 443 -5.74 -0.14 -12.48
C LEU A 443 -5.29 1.32 -12.40
N TRP A 444 -5.93 2.16 -11.58
CA TRP A 444 -5.53 3.57 -11.40
C TRP A 444 -4.17 3.72 -10.72
N ASN A 445 -3.48 4.83 -10.96
CA ASN A 445 -2.32 5.20 -10.16
C ASN A 445 -2.78 5.99 -8.93
N TRP A 446 -2.51 5.45 -7.75
CA TRP A 446 -2.87 6.06 -6.47
C TRP A 446 -1.73 6.95 -5.98
N CYS A 447 -2.07 8.08 -5.34
CA CYS A 447 -1.07 9.02 -4.86
C CYS A 447 -0.20 8.36 -3.79
N VAL A 448 1.13 8.49 -3.92
CA VAL A 448 2.08 8.06 -2.89
C VAL A 448 1.78 8.74 -1.57
N LEU A 449 2.02 8.03 -0.48
CA LEU A 449 2.06 8.58 0.86
C LEU A 449 3.30 9.47 0.98
N PHE A 450 3.15 10.66 1.56
CA PHE A 450 4.25 11.59 1.79
C PHE A 450 4.01 12.37 3.08
N SER A 451 5.08 12.84 3.69
CA SER A 451 5.03 13.64 4.91
C SER A 451 5.77 14.97 4.69
N ASP A 452 5.30 16.00 5.39
CA ASP A 452 6.00 17.27 5.56
C ASP A 452 6.45 17.99 4.27
N LEU A 453 5.61 17.96 3.23
CA LEU A 453 5.81 18.81 2.04
C LEU A 453 5.60 20.28 2.44
N SER A 454 6.69 21.03 2.58
CA SER A 454 6.67 22.45 2.92
C SER A 454 5.95 23.29 1.87
N THR A 455 5.22 24.32 2.32
CA THR A 455 4.70 25.36 1.43
C THR A 455 5.74 26.41 1.12
N ASP A 456 5.90 26.72 -0.16
CA ASP A 456 6.64 27.89 -0.65
C ASP A 456 5.85 29.19 -0.44
#